data_AF-A0A7R9V4L8-F1
#
_entry.id   AF-A0A7R9V4L8-F1
#
_cell.length_a   1.000
_cell.length_b   1.000
_cell.length_c   1.000
_cell.angle_alpha   90.00
_cell.angle_beta   90.00
_cell.angle_gamma   90.00
#
_symmetry.space_group_name_H-M   'P 1'
#
loop_
_entity.id
_entity.type
_entity.pdbx_description
1 polymer ?
#
loop_
_entity_poly.entity_id
_entity_poly.type
_entity_poly.pdbx_seq_one_letter_code
_entity_poly.pdbx_strand_id
1 'polypeptide(L)'
;AGEKHGTSSVFGRSAALAVAAWRQRRGLPLDITCLPGVELLGRRERELCASSRLLPLHYLALKDMMMRDCERHGVVTRQEARTFFRLDPQRCVKMYELWTSLGWVTGPKPKSGAAAAAAA
;
A
#
# COMPACT_ATOMS: atom_id res chain seq x y z
N ALA A 1 -26.41 56.44 7.51
CA ALA A 1 -26.62 55.03 7.90
C ALA A 1 -26.32 54.16 6.69
N GLY A 2 -25.26 53.36 6.73
CA GLY A 2 -24.82 52.58 5.57
C GLY A 2 -24.25 51.24 6.03
N GLU A 3 -25.11 50.24 6.19
CA GLU A 3 -24.70 48.86 6.42
C GLU A 3 -24.82 48.08 5.11
N LYS A 4 -23.66 47.72 4.56
CA LYS A 4 -23.53 46.82 3.42
C LYS A 4 -23.30 45.43 3.98
N HIS A 5 -24.36 44.65 4.13
CA HIS A 5 -24.22 43.26 4.57
C HIS A 5 -23.73 42.40 3.39
N GLY A 6 -22.45 42.02 3.50
CA GLY A 6 -21.74 41.15 2.60
C GLY A 6 -22.31 39.74 2.56
N THR A 7 -22.26 39.19 1.36
CA THR A 7 -22.59 37.82 0.97
C THR A 7 -21.80 36.80 1.80
N SER A 8 -22.47 36.06 2.69
CA SER A 8 -21.87 34.87 3.29
C SER A 8 -22.42 33.60 2.61
N SER A 9 -21.72 33.17 1.57
CA SER A 9 -21.87 31.83 0.99
C SER A 9 -21.17 30.83 1.94
N VAL A 10 -21.88 30.44 3.01
CA VAL A 10 -21.35 29.54 4.05
C VAL A 10 -21.51 28.06 3.68
N PHE A 11 -22.23 27.75 2.61
CA PHE A 11 -22.64 26.37 2.28
C PHE A 11 -21.53 25.48 1.69
N GLY A 12 -20.42 26.08 1.20
CA GLY A 12 -19.31 25.33 0.60
C GLY A 12 -18.19 24.89 1.56
N ARG A 13 -18.11 25.49 2.76
CA ARG A 13 -16.97 25.26 3.69
C ARG A 13 -17.08 23.94 4.45
N SER A 14 -18.30 23.49 4.78
CA SER A 14 -18.52 22.27 5.57
C SER A 14 -18.16 20.99 4.83
N ALA A 15 -18.41 20.93 3.52
CA ALA A 15 -18.06 19.77 2.70
C ALA A 15 -16.53 19.62 2.53
N ALA A 16 -15.81 20.73 2.33
CA ALA A 16 -14.35 20.72 2.21
C ALA A 16 -13.67 20.25 3.50
N LEU A 17 -14.12 20.73 4.66
CA LEU A 17 -13.63 20.28 5.97
C LEU A 17 -13.98 18.82 6.24
N ALA A 18 -15.18 18.37 5.86
CA ALA A 18 -15.55 16.96 5.94
C ALA A 18 -14.62 16.10 5.07
N VAL A 19 -14.44 16.44 3.79
CA VAL A 19 -13.55 15.71 2.88
C VAL A 19 -12.10 15.69 3.40
N ALA A 20 -11.60 16.80 3.95
CA ALA A 20 -10.29 16.85 4.59
C ALA A 20 -10.21 15.91 5.80
N ALA A 21 -11.19 15.93 6.71
CA ALA A 21 -11.25 15.04 7.86
C ALA A 21 -11.39 13.56 7.48
N TRP A 22 -12.11 13.25 6.39
CA TRP A 22 -12.20 11.91 5.81
C TRP A 22 -10.86 11.46 5.21
N ARG A 23 -10.12 12.34 4.54
CA ARG A 23 -8.76 12.07 4.04
C ARG A 23 -7.76 11.86 5.17
N GLN A 24 -7.84 12.67 6.24
CA GLN A 24 -7.00 12.50 7.43
C GLN A 24 -7.28 11.16 8.12
N ARG A 25 -8.56 10.77 8.22
CA ARG A 25 -8.96 9.45 8.74
C ARG A 25 -8.54 8.28 7.85
N ARG A 26 -8.05 8.48 6.62
CA ARG A 26 -7.42 7.40 5.82
C ARG A 26 -5.98 7.10 6.25
N GLY A 27 -5.37 7.90 7.11
CA GLY A 27 -4.02 7.68 7.64
C GLY A 27 -3.94 6.78 8.87
N LEU A 28 -5.06 6.48 9.55
CA LEU A 28 -5.04 5.59 10.70
C LEU A 28 -4.75 4.14 10.28
N PRO A 29 -3.95 3.37 11.05
CA PRO A 29 -3.82 1.94 10.84
C PRO A 29 -5.17 1.24 10.95
N LEU A 30 -5.37 0.20 10.15
CA LEU A 30 -6.50 -0.71 10.31
C LEU A 30 -6.23 -1.64 11.50
N ASP A 31 -7.15 -1.71 12.44
CA ASP A 31 -7.10 -2.73 13.50
C ASP A 31 -7.41 -4.11 12.90
N ILE A 32 -6.40 -4.98 12.89
CA ILE A 32 -6.46 -6.31 12.27
C ILE A 32 -6.53 -7.46 13.28
N THR A 33 -6.50 -7.17 14.58
CA THR A 33 -6.39 -8.15 15.69
C THR A 33 -7.56 -9.11 15.79
N CYS A 34 -8.77 -8.72 15.37
CA CYS A 34 -9.96 -9.57 15.41
C CYS A 34 -10.38 -10.10 14.02
N LEU A 35 -9.52 -9.99 13.01
CA LEU A 35 -9.85 -10.38 11.64
C LEU A 35 -9.45 -11.85 11.35
N PRO A 36 -10.25 -12.59 10.57
CA PRO A 36 -9.95 -13.96 10.22
C PRO A 36 -8.65 -14.04 9.41
N GLY A 37 -7.79 -14.99 9.78
CA GLY A 37 -6.51 -15.21 9.12
C GLY A 37 -5.33 -14.44 9.73
N VAL A 38 -5.54 -13.56 10.72
CA VAL A 38 -4.46 -12.81 11.39
C VAL A 38 -3.39 -13.70 12.04
N GLU A 39 -3.80 -14.87 12.53
CA GLU A 39 -2.94 -15.89 13.15
C GLU A 39 -1.92 -16.48 12.16
N LEU A 40 -2.22 -16.44 10.86
CA LEU A 40 -1.34 -16.96 9.80
C LEU A 40 -0.31 -15.92 9.31
N LEU A 41 -0.44 -14.66 9.73
CA LEU A 41 0.51 -13.61 9.37
C LEU A 41 1.62 -13.49 10.39
N GLY A 42 2.86 -13.29 9.94
CA GLY A 42 3.97 -12.88 10.76
C GLY A 42 3.90 -11.40 11.17
N ARG A 43 4.82 -10.98 12.05
CA ARG A 43 4.86 -9.60 12.58
C ARG A 43 4.95 -8.54 11.48
N ARG A 44 5.86 -8.72 10.51
CA ARG A 44 6.04 -7.80 9.37
C ARG A 44 4.81 -7.75 8.47
N GLU A 45 4.15 -8.88 8.23
CA GLU A 45 2.96 -8.93 7.38
C GLU A 45 1.76 -8.26 8.08
N ARG A 46 1.63 -8.42 9.41
CA ARG A 46 0.63 -7.70 10.21
C ARG A 46 0.81 -6.18 10.15
N GLU A 47 2.04 -5.69 10.33
CA GLU A 47 2.35 -4.26 10.22
C GLU A 47 2.00 -3.70 8.83
N LEU A 48 2.28 -4.48 7.77
CA LEU A 48 1.93 -4.11 6.40
C LEU A 48 0.40 -4.09 6.20
N CYS A 49 -0.34 -5.07 6.71
CA CYS A 49 -1.79 -5.13 6.60
C CYS A 49 -2.48 -3.97 7.34
N ALA A 50 -2.02 -3.67 8.55
CA ALA A 50 -2.51 -2.54 9.33
C ALA A 50 -2.25 -1.20 8.63
N SER A 51 -1.02 -0.97 8.14
CA SER A 51 -0.66 0.28 7.45
C SER A 51 -1.30 0.43 6.07
N SER A 52 -1.43 -0.66 5.31
CA SER A 52 -1.99 -0.65 3.95
C SER A 52 -3.52 -0.83 3.93
N ARG A 53 -4.14 -0.97 5.12
CA ARG A 53 -5.57 -1.24 5.32
C ARG A 53 -6.06 -2.44 4.51
N LEU A 54 -5.26 -3.50 4.53
CA LEU A 54 -5.50 -4.72 3.79
C LEU A 54 -6.04 -5.77 4.77
N LEU A 55 -7.13 -6.44 4.41
CA LEU A 55 -7.66 -7.51 5.25
C LEU A 55 -6.66 -8.69 5.23
N PRO A 56 -6.34 -9.29 6.39
CA PRO A 56 -5.51 -10.48 6.52
C PRO A 56 -5.81 -11.57 5.49
N LEU A 57 -7.08 -11.98 5.38
CA LEU A 57 -7.51 -13.01 4.43
C LEU A 57 -7.25 -12.61 2.97
N HIS A 58 -7.46 -11.34 2.63
CA HIS A 58 -7.21 -10.84 1.28
C HIS A 58 -5.71 -10.79 0.98
N TYR A 59 -4.89 -10.38 1.94
CA TYR A 59 -3.43 -10.41 1.80
C TYR A 59 -2.91 -11.82 1.53
N LEU A 60 -3.40 -12.83 2.25
CA LEU A 60 -3.01 -14.22 2.05
C LEU A 60 -3.35 -14.71 0.63
N ALA A 61 -4.52 -14.34 0.10
CA ALA A 61 -4.90 -14.68 -1.28
C ALA A 61 -3.97 -14.00 -2.30
N LEU A 62 -3.64 -12.71 -2.11
CA LEU A 62 -2.73 -11.97 -2.99
C LEU A 62 -1.32 -12.58 -2.95
N LYS A 63 -0.85 -12.96 -1.76
CA LYS A 63 0.43 -13.65 -1.58
C LYS A 63 0.47 -14.94 -2.38
N ASP A 64 -0.53 -15.80 -2.23
CA ASP A 64 -0.63 -17.07 -2.95
C ASP A 64 -0.64 -16.86 -4.48
N MET A 65 -1.41 -15.89 -4.98
CA MET A 65 -1.44 -15.55 -6.40
C MET A 65 -0.06 -15.12 -6.93
N MET A 66 0.67 -14.26 -6.22
CA MET A 66 2.00 -13.81 -6.65
C MET A 66 3.04 -14.92 -6.58
N MET A 67 3.03 -15.75 -5.53
CA MET A 67 3.98 -16.86 -5.40
C MET A 67 3.81 -17.85 -6.54
N ARG A 68 2.57 -18.26 -6.84
CA ARG A 68 2.27 -19.14 -7.98
C ARG A 68 2.69 -18.54 -9.32
N ASP A 69 2.58 -17.23 -9.47
CA ASP A 69 3.02 -16.55 -10.68
C ASP A 69 4.54 -16.50 -10.81
N CYS A 70 5.23 -16.20 -9.71
CA CYS A 70 6.68 -16.23 -9.62
C CYS A 70 7.24 -17.63 -9.87
N GLU A 71 6.55 -18.69 -9.45
CA GLU A 71 6.92 -20.08 -9.76
C GLU A 71 6.82 -20.38 -11.27
N ARG A 72 5.84 -19.79 -11.98
CA ARG A 72 5.67 -19.98 -13.42
C ARG A 72 6.62 -19.13 -14.27
N HIS A 73 6.82 -17.86 -13.90
CA HIS A 73 7.55 -16.88 -14.69
C HIS A 73 9.00 -16.65 -14.20
N GLY A 74 9.33 -17.13 -13.00
CA GLY A 74 10.68 -17.10 -12.41
C GLY A 74 11.08 -15.75 -11.83
N VAL A 75 11.04 -14.69 -12.64
CA VAL A 75 11.44 -13.33 -12.22
C VAL A 75 10.26 -12.39 -12.40
N VAL A 76 9.85 -11.75 -11.30
CA VAL A 76 8.80 -10.72 -11.34
C VAL A 76 9.45 -9.38 -11.10
N THR A 77 9.28 -8.43 -12.01
CA THR A 77 9.79 -7.06 -11.85
C THR A 77 8.86 -6.21 -10.98
N ARG A 78 9.42 -5.15 -10.39
CA ARG A 78 8.63 -4.17 -9.62
C ARG A 78 7.55 -3.50 -10.48
N GLN A 79 7.76 -3.36 -11.79
CA GLN A 79 6.77 -2.80 -12.70
C GLN A 79 5.59 -3.76 -12.91
N GLU A 80 5.87 -5.04 -13.16
CA GLU A 80 4.82 -6.06 -13.32
C GLU A 80 4.00 -6.19 -12.03
N ALA A 81 4.66 -6.21 -10.88
CA ALA A 81 3.98 -6.26 -9.59
C ALA A 81 2.98 -5.11 -9.37
N ARG A 82 3.21 -3.93 -9.96
CA ARG A 82 2.29 -2.78 -9.86
C ARG A 82 0.97 -3.01 -10.58
N THR A 83 1.02 -3.69 -11.72
CA THR A 83 -0.14 -3.94 -12.59
C THR A 83 -0.73 -5.33 -12.40
N PHE A 84 -0.03 -6.20 -11.66
CA PHE A 84 -0.43 -7.59 -11.45
C PHE A 84 -1.79 -7.72 -10.75
N PHE A 85 -2.05 -6.87 -9.76
CA PHE A 85 -3.31 -6.84 -9.04
C PHE A 85 -4.15 -5.62 -9.42
N ARG A 86 -5.47 -5.75 -9.35
CA ARG A 86 -6.43 -4.62 -9.41
C ARG A 86 -6.47 -3.83 -8.09
N LEU A 87 -5.31 -3.62 -7.47
CA LEU A 87 -5.13 -2.85 -6.24
C LEU A 87 -4.36 -1.56 -6.53
N ASP A 88 -4.26 -0.71 -5.52
CA ASP A 88 -3.43 0.49 -5.60
C ASP A 88 -1.95 0.13 -5.86
N PRO A 89 -1.32 0.72 -6.89
CA PRO A 89 0.02 0.31 -7.31
C PRO A 89 1.10 0.59 -6.26
N GLN A 90 0.92 1.57 -5.37
CA GLN A 90 1.88 1.84 -4.29
C GLN A 90 1.82 0.73 -3.23
N ARG A 91 0.63 0.21 -2.93
CA ARG A 91 0.48 -0.91 -2.00
C ARG A 91 1.08 -2.19 -2.56
N CYS A 92 0.82 -2.48 -3.84
CA CYS A 92 1.40 -3.65 -4.51
C CYS A 92 2.93 -3.65 -4.46
N VAL A 93 3.54 -2.47 -4.66
CA VAL A 93 4.99 -2.30 -4.55
C VAL A 93 5.50 -2.61 -3.14
N LYS A 94 4.84 -2.10 -2.09
CA LYS A 94 5.24 -2.38 -0.70
C LYS A 94 5.12 -3.86 -0.36
N MET A 95 4.06 -4.53 -0.84
CA MET A 95 3.87 -5.98 -0.68
C MET A 95 5.00 -6.75 -1.38
N TYR A 96 5.31 -6.39 -2.61
CA TYR A 96 6.37 -7.00 -3.41
C TYR A 96 7.76 -6.83 -2.76
N GLU A 97 8.06 -5.65 -2.22
CA GLU A 97 9.31 -5.40 -1.48
C GLU A 97 9.40 -6.28 -0.24
N LEU A 98 8.30 -6.45 0.50
CA LEU A 98 8.25 -7.34 1.65
C LEU A 98 8.52 -8.79 1.23
N TRP A 99 7.84 -9.29 0.18
CA TRP A 99 8.02 -10.67 -0.29
C TRP A 99 9.43 -10.93 -0.82
N THR A 100 10.00 -9.96 -1.55
CA THR A 100 11.40 -10.03 -2.00
C THR A 100 12.35 -10.05 -0.80
N SER A 101 12.08 -9.26 0.25
CA SER A 101 12.90 -9.25 1.48
C SER A 101 12.84 -10.56 2.27
N LEU A 102 11.74 -11.32 2.12
CA LEU A 102 11.55 -12.64 2.72
C LEU A 102 12.09 -13.77 1.84
N GLY A 103 12.52 -13.46 0.61
CA GLY A 103 13.00 -14.44 -0.36
C GLY A 103 11.91 -15.28 -1.01
N TRP A 104 10.63 -14.87 -0.94
CA TRP A 104 9.51 -15.59 -1.55
C TRP A 104 9.32 -15.29 -3.03
N VAL A 105 9.72 -14.09 -3.45
CA VAL A 105 9.64 -13.66 -4.85
C VAL A 105 11.05 -13.28 -5.30
N THR A 106 11.44 -13.80 -6.47
CA THR A 106 12.73 -13.45 -7.08
C THR A 106 12.58 -12.14 -7.83
N GLY A 107 13.07 -11.07 -7.22
CA GLY A 107 13.15 -9.78 -7.90
C GLY A 107 14.33 -9.71 -8.87
N PRO A 108 14.27 -8.80 -9.88
CA PRO A 108 15.40 -8.55 -10.75
C PRO A 108 16.56 -8.05 -9.88
N LYS A 109 17.64 -8.82 -9.81
CA LYS A 109 18.86 -8.37 -9.16
C LYS A 109 19.28 -7.06 -9.85
N PRO A 110 19.61 -5.98 -9.10
CA PRO A 110 20.22 -4.82 -9.72
C PRO A 110 21.44 -5.33 -10.50
N LYS A 111 21.50 -5.05 -11.81
CA LYS A 111 22.66 -5.43 -12.63
C LYS A 111 23.90 -4.93 -11.89
N SER A 112 24.69 -5.86 -11.36
CA SER A 112 25.94 -5.59 -10.67
C SER A 112 26.96 -5.09 -11.70
N GLY A 113 26.81 -3.83 -12.11
CA GLY A 113 27.63 -3.16 -13.10
C GLY A 113 27.48 -1.63 -13.12
N ALA A 114 26.73 -1.03 -12.19
CA ALA A 114 26.46 0.42 -12.20
C ALA A 114 26.53 1.11 -10.82
N ALA A 115 27.09 0.47 -9.79
CA ALA A 115 27.22 1.07 -8.45
C ALA A 115 28.60 0.81 -7.84
N ALA A 116 29.62 1.46 -8.41
CA ALA A 116 30.96 1.60 -7.82
C ALA A 116 31.53 3.03 -8.02
N ALA A 117 30.68 4.04 -8.19
CA ALA A 117 31.11 5.43 -8.42
C ALA A 117 30.24 6.42 -7.63
N ALA A 118 30.37 6.44 -6.31
CA ALA A 118 29.98 7.55 -5.44
C ALA A 118 30.49 7.32 -4.01
N ALA A 119 31.81 7.31 -3.85
CA ALA A 119 32.48 7.51 -2.56
C ALA A 119 33.93 7.92 -2.84
N ALA A 120 34.13 9.20 -3.09
CA ALA A 120 35.40 9.92 -3.03
C ALA A 120 35.10 11.34 -2.57
#